data_AF-A0A3C0G4V2-F1
#
_entry.id   AF-A0A3C0G4V2-F1
#
_cell.length_a   1.000
_cell.length_b   1.000
_cell.length_c   1.000
_cell.angle_alpha   90.00
_cell.angle_beta   90.00
_cell.angle_gamma   90.00
#
_symmetry.space_group_name_H-M   'P 1'
#
loop_
_entity.id
_entity.type
_entity.pdbx_description
1 polymer ?
#
loop_
_entity_poly.entity_id
_entity_poly.type
_entity_poly.pdbx_seq_one_letter_code
_entity_poly.pdbx_strand_id
1 'polypeptide(L)'
;MTWSDFMITCKGKSVSGWVDTEQMTFDVPYSLGIKVGDVFEANNVKYKAVSVTNVGDRKENLLIQGELDGQSSKGGTASKTGESESKSKIND
;
A
#
# COMPACT_ATOMS: atom_id res chain seq x y z
N MET A 1 -1.63 -0.79 19.32
CA MET A 1 -0.70 -0.72 18.19
C MET A 1 0.17 -1.97 18.19
N THR A 2 -0.29 -3.01 17.51
CA THR A 2 0.34 -4.33 17.48
C THR A 2 0.94 -4.52 16.09
N TRP A 3 2.27 -4.52 16.02
CA TRP A 3 2.97 -4.85 14.78
C TRP A 3 2.85 -6.35 14.49
N SER A 4 2.54 -6.69 13.25
CA SER A 4 2.42 -8.07 12.77
C SER A 4 3.51 -8.38 11.76
N ASP A 5 4.07 -9.60 11.79
CA ASP A 5 5.05 -10.04 10.79
C ASP A 5 4.32 -10.48 9.51
N PHE A 6 4.60 -9.80 8.40
CA PHE A 6 3.99 -10.06 7.09
C PHE A 6 5.10 -10.35 6.07
N MET A 7 4.81 -11.28 5.15
CA MET A 7 5.59 -11.41 3.92
C MET A 7 5.20 -10.30 2.95
N ILE A 8 6.19 -9.50 2.54
CA ILE A 8 6.02 -8.35 1.66
C ILE A 8 6.78 -8.60 0.37
N THR A 9 6.07 -8.53 -0.75
CA THR A 9 6.59 -8.79 -2.09
C THR A 9 6.51 -7.53 -2.94
N CYS A 10 7.64 -7.13 -3.55
CA CYS A 10 7.69 -6.04 -4.52
C CYS A 10 8.71 -6.36 -5.61
N LYS A 11 8.37 -6.10 -6.88
CA LYS A 11 9.25 -6.32 -8.04
C LYS A 11 9.86 -7.74 -8.09
N GLY A 12 9.09 -8.75 -7.67
CA GLY A 12 9.53 -10.15 -7.64
C GLY A 12 10.48 -10.52 -6.50
N LYS A 13 10.75 -9.61 -5.56
CA LYS A 13 11.49 -9.89 -4.32
C LYS A 13 10.53 -9.98 -3.15
N SER A 14 10.71 -10.98 -2.30
CA SER A 14 9.89 -11.18 -1.10
C SER A 14 10.78 -11.13 0.14
N VAL A 15 10.36 -10.36 1.14
CA VAL A 15 11.05 -10.21 2.43
C VAL A 15 10.04 -10.20 3.56
N SER A 16 10.45 -10.66 4.74
CA SER A 16 9.69 -10.43 5.96
C SER A 16 9.79 -8.96 6.36
N GLY A 17 8.68 -8.37 6.78
CA GLY A 17 8.62 -7.03 7.33
C GLY A 17 7.50 -6.91 8.34
N TRP A 18 7.55 -5.84 9.13
CA TRP A 18 6.56 -5.59 10.15
C TRP A 18 5.49 -4.65 9.62
N VAL A 19 4.23 -4.94 9.89
CA VAL A 19 3.11 -4.06 9.54
C VAL A 19 2.33 -3.63 10.79
N ASP A 20 2.06 -2.33 10.89
CA ASP A 20 0.99 -1.80 11.70
C ASP A 20 -0.27 -1.78 10.84
N THR A 21 -1.18 -2.75 11.06
CA THR A 21 -2.42 -2.91 10.28
C THR A 21 -3.44 -1.82 10.58
N GLU A 22 -3.35 -1.12 11.71
CA GLU A 22 -4.25 0.00 12.03
C GLU A 22 -3.86 1.24 11.22
N GLN A 23 -2.56 1.47 11.04
CA GLN A 23 -2.03 2.62 10.31
C GLN A 23 -1.64 2.34 8.87
N MET A 24 -1.75 1.08 8.42
CA MET A 24 -1.25 0.59 7.13
C MET A 24 0.20 1.03 6.89
N THR A 25 1.03 0.87 7.92
CA THR A 25 2.44 1.27 7.90
C THR A 25 3.33 0.04 7.93
N PHE A 26 4.32 -0.02 7.04
CA PHE A 26 5.16 -1.20 6.82
C PHE A 26 6.63 -0.82 7.07
N ASP A 27 7.30 -1.52 7.98
CA ASP A 27 8.74 -1.45 8.21
C ASP A 27 9.41 -2.60 7.45
N VAL A 28 10.17 -2.28 6.41
CA VAL A 28 10.80 -3.26 5.51
C VAL A 28 12.25 -2.94 5.23
N PRO A 29 13.09 -3.94 4.90
CA PRO A 29 14.46 -3.68 4.47
C PRO A 29 14.56 -2.79 3.22
N TYR A 30 15.53 -1.87 3.22
CA TYR A 30 15.87 -0.98 2.10
C TYR A 30 16.22 -1.75 0.82
N SER A 31 16.71 -2.98 0.95
CA SER A 31 17.02 -3.89 -0.17
C SER A 31 15.82 -4.23 -1.05
N LEU A 32 14.59 -4.06 -0.53
CA LEU A 32 13.36 -4.23 -1.28
C LEU A 32 13.13 -3.10 -2.30
N GLY A 33 13.71 -1.92 -2.04
CA GLY A 33 13.74 -0.81 -3.01
C GLY A 33 12.36 -0.28 -3.40
N ILE A 34 11.39 -0.31 -2.47
CA ILE A 34 10.07 0.27 -2.66
C ILE A 34 10.20 1.80 -2.68
N LYS A 35 9.55 2.42 -3.66
CA LYS A 35 9.44 3.88 -3.81
C LYS A 35 7.98 4.30 -3.77
N VAL A 36 7.74 5.59 -3.52
CA VAL A 36 6.40 6.17 -3.64
C VAL A 36 5.85 5.90 -5.03
N GLY A 37 4.61 5.42 -5.10
CA GLY A 37 3.90 5.03 -6.32
C GLY A 37 4.04 3.55 -6.70
N ASP A 38 4.99 2.82 -6.12
CA ASP A 38 5.12 1.39 -6.36
C ASP A 38 3.95 0.61 -5.76
N VAL A 39 3.53 -0.45 -6.46
CA VAL A 39 2.59 -1.44 -5.93
C VAL A 39 3.40 -2.58 -5.31
N PHE A 40 3.05 -2.94 -4.08
CA PHE A 40 3.62 -4.07 -3.35
C PHE A 40 2.50 -4.93 -2.77
N GLU A 41 2.79 -6.19 -2.50
CA GLU A 41 1.84 -7.13 -1.93
C GLU A 41 2.28 -7.47 -0.50
N ALA A 42 1.36 -7.45 0.46
CA ALA A 42 1.60 -7.89 1.82
C ALA A 42 0.46 -8.85 2.22
N ASN A 43 0.81 -10.06 2.64
CA ASN A 43 -0.17 -11.11 3.01
C ASN A 43 -1.27 -11.34 1.94
N ASN A 44 -0.88 -11.46 0.66
CA ASN A 44 -1.76 -11.62 -0.50
C ASN A 44 -2.70 -10.43 -0.81
N VAL A 45 -2.46 -9.27 -0.18
CA VAL A 45 -3.20 -8.04 -0.45
C VAL A 45 -2.28 -7.01 -1.09
N LYS A 46 -2.75 -6.34 -2.15
CA LYS A 46 -1.97 -5.34 -2.88
C LYS A 46 -2.19 -3.95 -2.31
N TYR A 47 -1.08 -3.23 -2.14
CA TYR A 47 -1.02 -1.87 -1.61
C TYR A 47 -0.23 -0.98 -2.56
N LYS A 48 -0.57 0.30 -2.60
CA LYS A 48 0.24 1.35 -3.23
C LYS A 48 1.02 2.11 -2.17
N ALA A 49 2.33 2.26 -2.35
CA ALA A 49 3.16 3.07 -1.47
C ALA A 49 2.86 4.56 -1.69
N VAL A 50 2.29 5.23 -0.69
CA VAL A 50 1.97 6.67 -0.73
C VAL A 50 3.00 7.53 -0.02
N SER A 51 3.75 6.95 0.93
CA SER A 51 4.89 7.58 1.59
C SER A 51 5.97 6.55 1.83
N VAL A 52 7.24 6.96 1.70
CA VAL A 52 8.42 6.14 1.99
C VAL A 52 9.43 7.00 2.72
N THR A 53 9.71 6.65 3.98
CA THR A 53 10.64 7.37 4.85
C THR A 53 11.79 6.45 5.23
N ASN A 54 13.03 6.93 5.08
CA ASN A 54 14.19 6.23 5.60
C ASN A 54 14.27 6.44 7.12
N VAL A 55 14.24 5.36 7.89
CA VAL A 55 14.40 5.44 9.34
C VAL A 55 15.89 5.54 9.64
N GLY A 56 16.38 6.79 9.70
CA GLY A 56 17.81 7.14 9.68
C GLY A 56 18.68 6.49 10.76
N ASP A 57 18.10 6.11 11.90
CA ASP A 57 18.83 5.43 12.99
C ASP A 57 18.99 3.93 12.79
N ARG A 58 18.27 3.33 11.82
CA ARG A 58 18.32 1.88 11.54
C ARG A 58 19.01 1.50 10.23
N LYS A 59 19.59 2.46 9.48
CA LYS A 59 20.40 2.36 8.24
C LYS A 59 19.99 1.36 7.13
N GLU A 60 18.97 0.55 7.34
CA GLU A 60 18.71 -0.66 6.55
C GLU A 60 17.21 -0.87 6.34
N ASN A 61 16.33 -0.05 6.95
CA ASN A 61 14.88 -0.18 6.84
C ASN A 61 14.19 1.09 6.31
N LEU A 62 13.10 0.87 5.58
CA LEU A 62 12.17 1.85 5.05
C LEU A 62 10.85 1.72 5.81
N LEU A 63 10.29 2.87 6.21
CA LEU A 63 8.93 2.97 6.69
C LEU A 63 8.03 3.39 5.54
N ILE A 64 7.10 2.54 5.15
CA ILE A 64 6.22 2.73 4.01
C ILE A 64 4.80 2.92 4.52
N GLN A 65 4.12 3.97 4.07
CA GLN A 65 2.68 4.06 4.22
C GLN A 65 2.02 3.47 2.98
N GLY A 66 1.24 2.41 3.16
CA GLY A 66 0.50 1.76 2.10
C GLY A 66 -0.96 2.20 2.05
N GLU A 67 -1.56 2.06 0.87
CA GLU A 67 -2.95 2.36 0.61
C GLU A 67 -3.60 1.21 -0.16
N LEU A 68 -4.80 0.80 0.26
CA LEU A 68 -5.60 -0.20 -0.45
C LEU A 68 -6.32 0.49 -1.61
N ASP A 69 -6.09 0.00 -2.83
CA ASP A 69 -6.90 0.36 -4.02
C ASP A 69 -7.10 1.87 -4.26
N GLY A 70 -6.08 2.69 -4.02
CA GLY A 70 -6.19 4.15 -4.22
C GLY A 70 -7.11 4.86 -3.21
N GLN A 71 -7.57 4.18 -2.16
CA GLN A 71 -8.43 4.74 -1.12
C GLN A 71 -7.63 5.06 0.14
N SER A 72 -7.20 6.31 0.23
CA SER A 72 -6.57 6.88 1.42
C SER A 72 -7.53 6.85 2.61
N SER A 73 -7.12 6.21 3.72
CA SER A 73 -7.82 6.27 5.02
C SER A 73 -7.70 7.62 5.75
N LYS A 74 -7.13 8.65 5.09
CA LYS A 74 -7.12 10.02 5.61
C LYS A 74 -8.16 10.82 4.84
N GLY A 75 -9.18 11.27 5.58
CA GLY A 75 -10.33 12.02 5.08
C GLY A 75 -9.98 12.99 3.96
N GLY A 76 -10.47 12.66 2.76
CA GLY A 76 -10.45 13.52 1.60
C GLY A 76 -11.87 13.54 1.04
N THR A 77 -12.44 14.74 0.97
CA THR A 77 -13.70 15.02 0.31
C THR A 77 -13.84 14.25 -1.00
N ALA A 78 -14.98 13.59 -1.19
CA ALA A 78 -15.34 12.87 -2.40
C ALA A 78 -15.06 13.73 -3.65
N SER A 79 -14.03 13.37 -4.41
CA SER A 79 -13.87 13.89 -5.76
C SER A 79 -14.63 12.95 -6.68
N LYS A 80 -15.72 13.47 -7.24
CA LYS A 80 -16.63 12.83 -8.20
C LYS A 80 -15.86 11.99 -9.23
N THR A 81 -15.91 10.68 -9.10
CA THR A 81 -15.63 9.77 -10.22
C THR A 81 -16.83 9.82 -11.16
N GLY A 82 -16.53 10.16 -12.40
CA GLY A 82 -17.50 10.35 -13.47
C GLY A 82 -18.44 9.17 -13.64
N GLU A 83 -19.70 9.53 -13.81
CA GLU A 83 -20.78 8.75 -14.39
C GLU A 83 -20.27 7.92 -15.58
N SER A 84 -20.26 6.60 -15.42
CA SER A 84 -20.33 5.68 -16.55
C SER A 84 -21.68 4.99 -16.44
N GLU A 85 -22.69 5.64 -17.00
CA GLU A 85 -24.03 5.11 -17.18
C GLU A 85 -23.96 4.00 -18.24
N SER A 86 -23.56 2.79 -17.84
CA SER A 86 -23.74 1.60 -18.68
C SER A 86 -25.21 1.19 -18.64
N LYS A 87 -26.03 1.89 -19.44
CA LYS A 87 -27.43 1.57 -19.65
C LYS A 87 -27.52 0.38 -20.59
N SER A 88 -27.46 -0.83 -20.04
CA SER A 88 -27.89 -2.04 -20.75
C SER A 88 -29.39 -1.94 -21.00
N LYS A 89 -29.78 -1.62 -22.25
CA LYS A 89 -31.16 -1.79 -22.71
C LYS A 89 -31.27 -3.16 -23.37
N ILE A 90 -32.09 -4.01 -22.75
CA ILE A 90 -32.69 -5.21 -23.33
C ILE A 90 -34.02 -4.79 -24.00
N ASN A 91 -34.49 -5.61 -24.95
CA ASN A 91 -35.74 -5.62 -25.73
C ASN A 91 -35.54 -5.15 -27.18
N ASP A 92 -35.98 -5.85 -28.23
CA ASP A 92 -36.77 -7.08 -28.43
C ASP A 92 -36.36 -7.65 -29.81
#